data_AF-A0A9D8TDV6-F1
#
_entry.id   AF-A0A9D8TDV6-F1
#
_cell.length_a   1.000
_cell.length_b   1.000
_cell.length_c   1.000
_cell.angle_alpha   90.00
_cell.angle_beta   90.00
_cell.angle_gamma   90.00
#
_symmetry.space_group_name_H-M   'P 1'
#
loop_
_entity.id
_entity.type
_entity.pdbx_description
1 polymer ?
#
loop_
_entity_poly.entity_id
_entity_poly.type
_entity_poly.pdbx_seq_one_letter_code
_entity_poly.pdbx_strand_id
1 'polypeptide(L)'
;MALLLSLLICLPLPSAVKVHTIGDSTMATYADNSPKIGWGQVLQQFFTNDVKIVNHALSGRSSKSFYQEKWSSVKSQIKEGDYVIIQFAHNDEKANGLDGDTLNAYYKSVGKSESADARGTSPNGTYKDYLRKYINETREKGGQPILVSSICRKYFSSDKKSIRRNGRHDLGDKFDKLTANGLTSGNKVSTSDHTYDYPYQMKLVAEEMGVPYLDMTTATAELFIETGETTVTTWFAAKDDTHTNATGAKIMAELGARLLREAGIMADSIVLPGDQPNALPIINAFEAETRYFDLNGRQVSPDANFQGILIDQKGQKIMLK
;
A
#
# COMPACT_ATOMS: atom_id res chain seq x y z
N MET A 1 38.67 -5.11 -53.62
CA MET A 1 37.73 -4.31 -52.82
C MET A 1 36.85 -5.30 -52.05
N ALA A 2 37.19 -5.57 -50.78
CA ALA A 2 36.44 -6.52 -49.96
C ALA A 2 35.27 -5.79 -49.31
N LEU A 3 34.05 -6.24 -49.61
CA LEU A 3 32.81 -5.70 -49.05
C LEU A 3 32.68 -6.21 -47.60
N LEU A 4 32.93 -5.36 -46.60
CA LEU A 4 32.57 -5.65 -45.21
C LEU A 4 31.05 -5.55 -45.10
N LEU A 5 30.38 -6.70 -44.97
CA LEU A 5 28.96 -6.78 -44.63
C LEU A 5 28.84 -6.56 -43.11
N SER A 6 28.51 -5.34 -42.68
CA SER A 6 28.19 -5.05 -41.29
C SER A 6 26.84 -5.69 -40.95
N LEU A 7 26.90 -6.82 -40.25
CA LEU A 7 25.73 -7.45 -39.67
C LEU A 7 25.20 -6.54 -38.55
N LEU A 8 24.19 -5.71 -38.84
CA LEU A 8 23.44 -5.02 -37.79
C LEU A 8 22.70 -6.08 -36.98
N ILE A 9 23.26 -6.44 -35.82
CA ILE A 9 22.54 -7.21 -34.80
C ILE A 9 21.49 -6.25 -34.23
N CYS A 10 20.27 -6.32 -34.74
CA CYS A 10 19.12 -5.68 -34.15
C CYS A 10 18.79 -6.43 -32.86
N LEU A 11 19.44 -6.07 -31.75
CA LEU A 11 19.07 -6.58 -30.43
C LEU A 11 17.62 -6.13 -30.18
N PRO A 12 16.70 -7.05 -29.87
CA PRO A 12 15.34 -6.65 -29.50
C PRO A 12 15.44 -5.69 -28.30
N LEU A 13 14.70 -4.58 -28.37
CA LEU A 13 14.56 -3.69 -27.22
C LEU A 13 14.18 -4.53 -26.00
N PRO A 14 14.84 -4.35 -24.85
CA PRO A 14 14.47 -5.10 -23.65
C PRO A 14 12.98 -4.89 -23.38
N SER A 15 12.24 -5.99 -23.21
CA SER A 15 10.85 -5.90 -22.76
C SER A 15 10.82 -5.22 -21.39
N ALA A 16 9.85 -4.31 -21.18
CA ALA A 16 9.67 -3.68 -19.89
C ALA A 16 9.54 -4.75 -18.78
N VAL A 17 10.26 -4.53 -17.67
CA VAL A 17 10.20 -5.37 -16.46
C VAL A 17 8.81 -5.22 -15.85
N LYS A 18 8.16 -6.33 -15.48
CA LYS A 18 6.85 -6.22 -14.83
C LYS A 18 7.00 -6.19 -13.32
N VAL A 19 6.18 -5.37 -12.70
CA VAL A 19 5.97 -5.35 -11.26
C VAL A 19 4.53 -5.78 -11.01
N HIS A 20 4.37 -7.00 -10.54
CA HIS A 20 3.08 -7.53 -10.13
C HIS A 20 2.76 -7.07 -8.71
N THR A 21 1.62 -6.43 -8.48
CA THR A 21 1.20 -6.06 -7.12
C THR A 21 0.05 -6.97 -6.68
N ILE A 22 0.18 -7.62 -5.52
CA ILE A 22 -0.86 -8.45 -4.91
C ILE A 22 -1.21 -7.95 -3.52
N GLY A 23 -2.50 -7.80 -3.25
CA GLY A 23 -2.98 -7.26 -1.98
C GLY A 23 -4.47 -7.07 -1.93
N ASP A 24 -4.91 -6.18 -1.04
CA ASP A 24 -6.31 -5.97 -0.70
C ASP A 24 -6.93 -4.68 -1.30
N SER A 25 -8.03 -4.22 -0.71
CA SER A 25 -8.78 -3.04 -1.18
C SER A 25 -7.98 -1.75 -1.18
N THR A 26 -6.96 -1.62 -0.33
CA THR A 26 -6.13 -0.40 -0.30
C THR A 26 -5.18 -0.29 -1.49
N MET A 27 -4.94 -1.39 -2.20
CA MET A 27 -4.08 -1.44 -3.38
C MET A 27 -4.85 -1.73 -4.68
N ALA A 28 -6.07 -2.24 -4.59
CA ALA A 28 -6.87 -2.70 -5.73
C ALA A 28 -7.23 -1.61 -6.76
N THR A 29 -7.43 -2.05 -8.00
CA THR A 29 -8.01 -1.23 -9.06
C THR A 29 -9.53 -1.15 -8.92
N TYR A 30 -10.06 0.07 -8.96
CA TYR A 30 -11.49 0.39 -8.95
C TYR A 30 -11.90 1.06 -10.26
N ALA A 31 -13.20 1.03 -10.56
CA ALA A 31 -13.78 1.76 -11.69
C ALA A 31 -13.67 3.28 -11.50
N ASP A 32 -13.64 4.03 -12.60
CA ASP A 32 -13.38 5.48 -12.61
C ASP A 32 -14.35 6.31 -11.75
N ASN A 33 -15.59 5.84 -11.57
CA ASN A 33 -16.61 6.50 -10.75
C ASN A 33 -16.59 6.05 -9.27
N SER A 34 -15.66 5.18 -8.88
CA SER A 34 -15.53 4.74 -7.50
C SER A 34 -15.01 5.88 -6.62
N PRO A 35 -15.60 6.10 -5.43
CA PRO A 35 -15.04 7.03 -4.46
C PRO A 35 -13.75 6.50 -3.80
N LYS A 36 -13.37 5.25 -4.10
CA LYS A 36 -12.19 4.55 -3.58
C LYS A 36 -11.23 4.29 -4.72
N ILE A 37 -9.96 4.54 -4.49
CA ILE A 37 -8.87 4.21 -5.40
C ILE A 37 -7.79 3.53 -4.56
N GLY A 38 -7.26 2.41 -5.03
CA GLY A 38 -6.13 1.75 -4.39
C GLY A 38 -4.81 2.33 -4.89
N TRP A 39 -3.78 2.36 -4.06
CA TRP A 39 -2.50 2.97 -4.43
C TRP A 39 -1.81 2.24 -5.61
N GLY A 40 -1.96 0.91 -5.68
CA GLY A 40 -1.46 0.11 -6.80
C GLY A 40 -2.09 0.47 -8.16
N GLN A 41 -3.30 1.03 -8.17
CA GLN A 41 -3.98 1.48 -9.39
C GLN A 41 -3.25 2.67 -10.04
N VAL A 42 -2.63 3.52 -9.22
CA VAL A 42 -1.98 4.76 -9.68
C VAL A 42 -0.46 4.71 -9.56
N LEU A 43 0.11 3.56 -9.18
CA LEU A 43 1.56 3.39 -8.97
C LEU A 43 2.39 3.61 -10.24
N GLN A 44 1.88 3.24 -11.41
CA GLN A 44 2.60 3.36 -12.69
C GLN A 44 3.10 4.78 -12.98
N GLN A 45 2.44 5.82 -12.48
CA GLN A 45 2.81 7.21 -12.74
C GLN A 45 4.18 7.61 -12.15
N PHE A 46 4.71 6.80 -11.23
CA PHE A 46 6.03 7.02 -10.60
C PHE A 46 7.14 6.18 -11.23
N PHE A 47 6.84 5.46 -12.32
CA PHE A 47 7.80 4.61 -13.01
C PHE A 47 7.98 5.03 -14.46
N THR A 48 9.20 4.92 -14.96
CA THR A 48 9.50 5.04 -16.39
C THR A 48 8.92 3.87 -17.19
N ASN A 49 8.88 4.02 -18.53
CA ASN A 49 8.21 3.06 -19.42
C ASN A 49 8.93 1.70 -19.57
N ASP A 50 10.16 1.59 -19.06
CA ASP A 50 10.91 0.33 -18.92
C ASP A 50 10.37 -0.55 -17.77
N VAL A 51 9.47 -0.02 -16.93
CA VAL A 51 8.74 -0.76 -15.90
C VAL A 51 7.24 -0.71 -16.17
N LYS A 52 6.59 -1.88 -16.12
CA LYS A 52 5.14 -2.01 -16.23
C LYS A 52 4.54 -2.54 -14.93
N ILE A 53 3.72 -1.72 -14.28
CA ILE A 53 2.92 -2.14 -13.14
C ILE A 53 1.74 -2.98 -13.63
N VAL A 54 1.57 -4.18 -13.06
CA VAL A 54 0.45 -5.08 -13.31
C VAL A 54 -0.27 -5.31 -11.99
N ASN A 55 -1.29 -4.50 -11.72
CA ASN A 55 -2.00 -4.55 -10.46
C ASN A 55 -3.03 -5.69 -10.42
N HIS A 56 -2.77 -6.66 -9.54
CA HIS A 56 -3.63 -7.82 -9.30
C HIS A 56 -4.37 -7.75 -7.97
N ALA A 57 -4.16 -6.70 -7.15
CA ALA A 57 -4.81 -6.57 -5.85
C ALA A 57 -6.34 -6.58 -5.96
N LEU A 58 -6.99 -7.23 -5.00
CA LEU A 58 -8.45 -7.43 -5.02
C LEU A 58 -9.08 -6.98 -3.71
N SER A 59 -10.14 -6.17 -3.84
CA SER A 59 -10.90 -5.68 -2.70
C SER A 59 -11.43 -6.82 -1.82
N GLY A 60 -11.27 -6.65 -0.51
CA GLY A 60 -11.79 -7.56 0.50
C GLY A 60 -11.01 -8.86 0.70
N ARG A 61 -9.84 -9.03 0.08
CA ARG A 61 -9.01 -10.23 0.24
C ARG A 61 -8.03 -10.10 1.39
N SER A 62 -7.78 -11.21 2.08
CA SER A 62 -6.65 -11.39 3.01
C SER A 62 -5.52 -12.13 2.31
N SER A 63 -4.36 -12.27 2.98
CA SER A 63 -3.26 -13.10 2.47
C SER A 63 -3.74 -14.52 2.12
N LYS A 64 -4.62 -15.09 2.95
CA LYS A 64 -5.25 -16.40 2.75
C LYS A 64 -6.22 -16.43 1.58
N SER A 65 -7.23 -15.55 1.57
CA SER A 65 -8.28 -15.66 0.56
C SER A 65 -7.78 -15.27 -0.84
N PHE A 66 -6.83 -14.34 -0.94
CA PHE A 66 -6.16 -14.06 -2.23
C PHE A 66 -5.42 -15.28 -2.76
N TYR A 67 -4.73 -16.02 -1.88
CA TYR A 67 -3.97 -17.20 -2.26
C TYR A 67 -4.89 -18.27 -2.84
N GLN A 68 -6.01 -18.51 -2.16
CA GLN A 68 -7.00 -19.51 -2.55
C GLN A 68 -7.73 -19.14 -3.85
N GLU A 69 -8.05 -17.85 -4.06
CA GLU A 69 -8.91 -17.43 -5.17
C GLU A 69 -8.17 -16.97 -6.42
N LYS A 70 -7.03 -16.27 -6.26
CA LYS A 70 -6.45 -15.45 -7.34
C LYS A 70 -5.01 -15.80 -7.66
N TRP A 71 -4.23 -16.21 -6.67
CA TRP A 71 -2.78 -16.37 -6.80
C TRP A 71 -2.34 -17.28 -7.94
N SER A 72 -3.01 -18.42 -8.15
CA SER A 72 -2.66 -19.33 -9.25
C SER A 72 -2.63 -18.65 -10.63
N SER A 73 -3.55 -17.70 -10.87
CA SER A 73 -3.61 -16.96 -12.14
C SER A 73 -2.54 -15.87 -12.25
N VAL A 74 -2.10 -15.30 -11.12
CA VAL A 74 -1.02 -14.31 -11.07
C VAL A 74 0.31 -15.01 -11.27
N LYS A 75 0.54 -16.10 -10.52
CA LYS A 75 1.75 -16.92 -10.57
C LYS A 75 2.08 -17.41 -11.98
N SER A 76 1.08 -17.76 -12.79
CA SER A 76 1.30 -18.19 -14.18
C SER A 76 1.76 -17.07 -15.12
N GLN A 77 1.68 -15.81 -14.71
CA GLN A 77 2.07 -14.64 -15.51
C GLN A 77 3.47 -14.12 -15.19
N ILE A 78 4.03 -14.51 -14.03
CA ILE A 78 5.37 -14.10 -13.57
C ILE A 78 6.42 -14.73 -14.48
N LYS A 79 7.39 -13.93 -14.90
CA LYS A 79 8.57 -14.37 -15.63
C LYS A 79 9.85 -14.04 -14.86
N GLU A 80 10.94 -14.64 -15.30
CA GLU A 80 12.27 -14.33 -14.78
C GLU A 80 12.57 -12.83 -14.88
N GLY A 81 13.02 -12.24 -13.77
CA GLY A 81 13.31 -10.81 -13.66
C GLY A 81 12.12 -9.92 -13.28
N ASP A 82 10.88 -10.43 -13.30
CA ASP A 82 9.72 -9.67 -12.81
C ASP A 82 9.76 -9.52 -11.28
N TYR A 83 9.14 -8.48 -10.75
CA TYR A 83 8.97 -8.26 -9.31
C TYR A 83 7.55 -8.62 -8.86
N VAL A 84 7.40 -9.05 -7.60
CA VAL A 84 6.09 -9.22 -6.97
C VAL A 84 6.06 -8.47 -5.64
N ILE A 85 5.30 -7.38 -5.59
CA ILE A 85 5.01 -6.61 -4.38
C ILE A 85 3.82 -7.26 -3.67
N ILE A 86 4.02 -7.65 -2.41
CA ILE A 86 3.06 -8.40 -1.60
C ILE A 86 2.65 -7.54 -0.40
N GLN A 87 1.38 -7.12 -0.34
CA GLN A 87 0.85 -6.26 0.73
C GLN A 87 -0.52 -6.74 1.23
N PHE A 88 -0.58 -7.25 2.45
CA PHE A 88 -1.81 -7.71 3.11
C PHE A 88 -1.80 -7.33 4.60
N ALA A 89 -2.99 -7.17 5.19
CA ALA A 89 -3.25 -7.24 6.63
C ALA A 89 -4.71 -6.85 6.95
N HIS A 90 -5.33 -5.96 6.15
CA HIS A 90 -6.60 -5.33 6.52
C HIS A 90 -7.74 -6.34 6.71
N ASN A 91 -7.75 -7.41 5.91
CA ASN A 91 -8.75 -8.48 6.00
C ASN A 91 -8.23 -9.73 6.73
N ASP A 92 -6.92 -9.81 6.96
CA ASP A 92 -6.28 -10.81 7.80
C ASP A 92 -6.68 -10.64 9.27
N GLU A 93 -6.86 -9.39 9.72
CA GLU A 93 -7.35 -9.04 11.06
C GLU A 93 -8.79 -9.48 11.39
N LYS A 94 -9.54 -10.00 10.40
CA LYS A 94 -10.88 -10.56 10.66
C LYS A 94 -10.80 -11.68 11.69
N ALA A 95 -11.93 -11.95 12.35
CA ALA A 95 -11.97 -12.81 13.53
C ALA A 95 -10.99 -12.36 14.65
N ASN A 96 -10.73 -11.04 14.74
CA ASN A 96 -9.86 -10.41 15.73
C ASN A 96 -8.47 -11.07 15.83
N GLY A 97 -7.88 -11.43 14.70
CA GLY A 97 -6.54 -12.02 14.64
C GLY A 97 -6.46 -13.50 15.01
N LEU A 98 -7.60 -14.19 15.13
CA LEU A 98 -7.66 -15.64 15.13
C LEU A 98 -7.86 -16.14 13.70
N ASP A 99 -7.29 -17.29 13.36
CA ASP A 99 -7.55 -17.91 12.07
C ASP A 99 -9.04 -18.29 11.94
N GLY A 100 -9.68 -17.81 10.88
CA GLY A 100 -11.14 -17.93 10.69
C GLY A 100 -11.61 -19.38 10.54
N ASP A 101 -10.79 -20.25 9.95
CA ASP A 101 -11.14 -21.67 9.77
C ASP A 101 -11.06 -22.40 11.11
N THR A 102 -10.03 -22.07 11.90
CA THR A 102 -9.88 -22.55 13.29
C THR A 102 -11.07 -22.13 14.15
N LEU A 103 -11.52 -20.87 14.06
CA LEU A 103 -12.65 -20.38 14.83
C LEU A 103 -13.98 -21.02 14.38
N ASN A 104 -14.18 -21.22 13.07
CA ASN A 104 -15.34 -21.95 12.55
C ASN A 104 -15.38 -23.41 13.04
N ALA A 105 -14.22 -24.09 13.04
CA ALA A 105 -14.12 -25.45 13.58
C ALA A 105 -14.46 -25.50 15.08
N TYR A 106 -14.00 -24.52 15.86
CA TYR A 106 -14.37 -24.39 17.26
C TYR A 106 -15.88 -24.23 17.45
N TYR A 107 -16.53 -23.27 16.78
CA TYR A 107 -17.97 -23.07 16.91
C TYR A 107 -18.78 -24.33 16.59
N LYS A 108 -18.39 -25.05 15.53
CA LYS A 108 -19.00 -26.35 15.20
C LYS A 108 -18.80 -27.38 16.31
N SER A 109 -17.60 -27.46 16.91
CA SER A 109 -17.27 -28.44 17.95
C SER A 109 -18.07 -28.25 19.24
N VAL A 110 -18.43 -27.00 19.57
CA VAL A 110 -19.23 -26.66 20.75
C VAL A 110 -20.73 -26.47 20.44
N GLY A 111 -21.17 -26.88 19.25
CA GLY A 111 -22.59 -26.84 18.85
C GLY A 111 -23.16 -25.43 18.67
N LYS A 112 -22.30 -24.42 18.45
CA LYS A 112 -22.75 -23.05 18.20
C LYS A 112 -23.10 -22.85 16.73
N SER A 113 -24.14 -22.06 16.47
CA SER A 113 -24.58 -21.67 15.11
C SER A 113 -23.81 -20.48 14.52
N GLU A 114 -22.78 -20.01 15.21
CA GLU A 114 -21.96 -18.86 14.82
C GLU A 114 -20.98 -19.25 13.71
N SER A 115 -20.63 -18.29 12.85
CA SER A 115 -19.56 -18.44 11.87
C SER A 115 -18.61 -17.23 11.92
N ALA A 116 -17.33 -17.52 11.95
CA ALA A 116 -16.27 -16.55 11.76
C ALA A 116 -16.05 -16.23 10.27
N ASP A 117 -15.60 -15.01 10.02
CA ASP A 117 -15.13 -14.59 8.71
C ASP A 117 -13.87 -15.38 8.34
N ALA A 118 -13.99 -16.26 7.34
CA ALA A 118 -12.93 -17.16 6.92
C ALA A 118 -11.67 -16.43 6.42
N ARG A 119 -11.75 -15.13 6.11
CA ARG A 119 -10.58 -14.35 5.71
C ARG A 119 -9.57 -14.16 6.82
N GLY A 120 -10.00 -14.26 8.09
CA GLY A 120 -9.14 -14.07 9.26
C GLY A 120 -7.97 -15.04 9.27
N THR A 121 -6.80 -14.52 9.61
CA THR A 121 -5.56 -15.30 9.84
C THR A 121 -5.00 -14.98 11.21
N SER A 122 -4.07 -15.81 11.71
CA SER A 122 -3.30 -15.44 12.90
C SER A 122 -1.99 -14.74 12.50
N PRO A 123 -1.64 -13.58 13.11
CA PRO A 123 -0.43 -12.82 12.74
C PRO A 123 0.84 -13.64 12.84
N ASN A 124 1.06 -14.32 13.97
CA ASN A 124 2.21 -15.20 14.21
C ASN A 124 1.97 -16.66 13.78
N GLY A 125 1.05 -16.90 12.84
CA GLY A 125 0.71 -18.24 12.37
C GLY A 125 0.36 -18.24 10.89
N THR A 126 -0.91 -18.44 10.57
CA THR A 126 -1.36 -18.67 9.18
C THR A 126 -1.01 -17.52 8.24
N TYR A 127 -0.96 -16.28 8.73
CA TYR A 127 -0.49 -15.14 7.96
C TYR A 127 0.93 -15.34 7.41
N LYS A 128 1.88 -15.72 8.27
CA LYS A 128 3.28 -15.98 7.90
C LYS A 128 3.38 -17.11 6.90
N ASP A 129 2.57 -18.15 7.07
CA ASP A 129 2.55 -19.29 6.15
C ASP A 129 2.15 -18.87 4.74
N TYR A 130 1.15 -17.99 4.58
CA TYR A 130 0.79 -17.47 3.27
C TYR A 130 1.87 -16.55 2.68
N LEU A 131 2.49 -15.70 3.49
CA LEU A 131 3.62 -14.88 3.02
C LEU A 131 4.77 -15.73 2.49
N ARG A 132 5.17 -16.79 3.21
CA ARG A 132 6.20 -17.74 2.75
C ARG A 132 5.81 -18.42 1.44
N LYS A 133 4.55 -18.81 1.27
CA LYS A 133 4.06 -19.39 0.01
C LYS A 133 4.22 -18.42 -1.17
N TYR A 134 3.81 -17.17 -1.01
CA TYR A 134 3.98 -16.17 -2.07
C TYR A 134 5.45 -15.95 -2.44
N ILE A 135 6.33 -15.86 -1.45
CA ILE A 135 7.78 -15.69 -1.66
C ILE A 135 8.36 -16.89 -2.43
N ASN A 136 8.11 -18.11 -1.94
CA ASN A 136 8.65 -19.32 -2.55
C ASN A 136 8.16 -19.48 -3.99
N GLU A 137 6.86 -19.35 -4.20
CA GLU A 137 6.27 -19.56 -5.51
C GLU A 137 6.59 -18.43 -6.50
N THR A 138 6.91 -17.23 -6.01
CA THR A 138 7.48 -16.15 -6.85
C THR A 138 8.89 -16.51 -7.31
N ARG A 139 9.75 -16.97 -6.39
CA ARG A 139 11.13 -17.39 -6.69
C ARG A 139 11.17 -18.57 -7.65
N GLU A 140 10.26 -19.54 -7.50
CA GLU A 140 10.10 -20.67 -8.42
C GLU A 140 9.82 -20.24 -9.87
N LYS A 141 9.31 -19.02 -10.08
CA LYS A 141 9.09 -18.42 -11.41
C LYS A 141 10.23 -17.51 -11.89
N GLY A 142 11.32 -17.41 -11.13
CA GLY A 142 12.41 -16.47 -11.38
C GLY A 142 12.05 -15.02 -11.04
N GLY A 143 10.92 -14.79 -10.38
CA GLY A 143 10.50 -13.46 -9.93
C GLY A 143 11.17 -13.07 -8.62
N GLN A 144 11.15 -11.77 -8.33
CA GLN A 144 11.73 -11.16 -7.13
C GLN A 144 10.63 -10.70 -6.17
N PRO A 145 10.39 -11.42 -5.06
CA PRO A 145 9.36 -11.04 -4.09
C PRO A 145 9.82 -9.88 -3.20
N ILE A 146 8.91 -8.96 -2.91
CA ILE A 146 9.09 -7.83 -2.00
C ILE A 146 7.90 -7.81 -1.04
N LEU A 147 8.18 -7.80 0.26
CA LEU A 147 7.15 -7.63 1.29
C LEU A 147 6.98 -6.14 1.60
N VAL A 148 5.74 -5.67 1.61
CA VAL A 148 5.38 -4.28 1.96
C VAL A 148 4.27 -4.35 3.00
N SER A 149 4.47 -3.73 4.17
CA SER A 149 3.42 -3.69 5.20
C SER A 149 2.22 -2.85 4.72
N SER A 150 1.03 -3.06 5.28
CA SER A 150 -0.17 -2.34 4.82
C SER A 150 -0.17 -0.86 5.23
N ILE A 151 -0.84 -0.02 4.45
CA ILE A 151 -1.06 1.38 4.82
C ILE A 151 -1.87 1.49 6.11
N CYS A 152 -1.57 2.47 6.95
CA CYS A 152 -2.36 2.70 8.17
C CYS A 152 -3.83 3.01 7.86
N ARG A 153 -4.72 2.58 8.76
CA ARG A 153 -6.03 3.22 8.92
C ARG A 153 -5.84 4.54 9.64
N LYS A 154 -6.66 5.56 9.31
CA LYS A 154 -6.58 6.90 9.95
C LYS A 154 -7.15 6.95 11.38
N TYR A 155 -6.84 5.95 12.20
CA TYR A 155 -7.23 5.85 13.60
C TYR A 155 -6.30 6.68 14.49
N PHE A 156 -6.37 8.00 14.37
CA PHE A 156 -5.65 8.90 15.26
C PHE A 156 -5.99 8.63 16.73
N SER A 157 -4.99 8.70 17.60
CA SER A 157 -5.17 8.73 19.06
C SER A 157 -5.98 9.96 19.47
N SER A 158 -6.53 9.96 20.68
CA SER A 158 -7.33 11.10 21.17
C SER A 158 -6.55 12.42 21.20
N ASP A 159 -5.24 12.36 21.47
CA ASP A 159 -4.33 13.50 21.49
C ASP A 159 -3.74 13.85 20.11
N LYS A 160 -4.09 13.08 19.06
CA LYS A 160 -3.64 13.26 17.67
C LYS A 160 -2.13 13.14 17.45
N LYS A 161 -1.39 12.58 18.42
CA LYS A 161 0.07 12.42 18.34
C LYS A 161 0.53 11.07 17.80
N SER A 162 -0.39 10.12 17.62
CA SER A 162 -0.07 8.78 17.13
C SER A 162 -1.25 8.16 16.37
N ILE A 163 -0.96 7.14 15.56
CA ILE A 163 -1.99 6.23 15.06
C ILE A 163 -2.11 5.07 16.05
N ARG A 164 -3.33 4.74 16.45
CA ARG A 164 -3.62 3.64 17.40
C ARG A 164 -3.09 2.31 16.86
N ARG A 165 -2.74 1.37 17.75
CA ARG A 165 -2.17 0.06 17.39
C ARG A 165 -2.96 -0.66 16.31
N ASN A 166 -4.28 -0.76 16.46
CA ASN A 166 -5.16 -1.39 15.47
C ASN A 166 -5.27 -0.62 14.14
N GLY A 167 -4.93 0.67 14.13
CA GLY A 167 -4.76 1.46 12.91
C GLY A 167 -3.48 1.13 12.16
N ARG A 168 -2.47 0.63 12.88
CA ARG A 168 -1.17 0.15 12.36
C ARG A 168 -1.10 -1.37 12.24
N HIS A 169 -2.25 -2.05 12.18
CA HIS A 169 -2.32 -3.51 12.06
C HIS A 169 -1.71 -4.30 13.24
N ASP A 170 -1.66 -3.69 14.41
CA ASP A 170 -1.29 -4.34 15.66
C ASP A 170 -2.53 -4.53 16.53
N LEU A 171 -2.94 -5.79 16.70
CA LEU A 171 -4.13 -6.18 17.46
C LEU A 171 -3.85 -6.40 18.95
N GLY A 172 -2.66 -6.09 19.45
CA GLY A 172 -2.28 -6.39 20.82
C GLY A 172 -3.12 -5.70 21.91
N ASP A 173 -3.95 -4.71 21.58
CA ASP A 173 -4.91 -4.11 22.52
C ASP A 173 -6.27 -4.83 22.57
N LYS A 174 -6.57 -5.69 21.58
CA LYS A 174 -7.81 -6.47 21.48
C LYS A 174 -7.67 -7.56 20.42
N PHE A 175 -7.55 -8.81 20.86
CA PHE A 175 -7.58 -9.99 19.96
C PHE A 175 -8.38 -11.15 20.58
N ASP A 176 -8.77 -12.09 19.71
CA ASP A 176 -9.37 -13.36 20.11
C ASP A 176 -8.33 -14.48 20.13
N LYS A 177 -8.45 -15.41 21.07
CA LYS A 177 -7.54 -16.54 21.21
C LYS A 177 -8.30 -17.79 21.63
N LEU A 178 -8.00 -18.91 20.98
CA LEU A 178 -8.48 -20.21 21.44
C LEU A 178 -7.51 -20.79 22.47
N THR A 179 -8.03 -21.22 23.61
CA THR A 179 -7.27 -21.85 24.71
C THR A 179 -7.80 -23.25 24.99
N ALA A 180 -7.12 -24.00 25.87
CA ALA A 180 -7.62 -25.29 26.36
C ALA A 180 -9.01 -25.19 27.02
N ASN A 181 -9.37 -24.01 27.55
CA ASN A 181 -10.66 -23.76 28.20
C ASN A 181 -11.69 -23.11 27.25
N GLY A 182 -11.39 -23.04 25.95
CA GLY A 182 -12.25 -22.41 24.94
C GLY A 182 -11.79 -21.02 24.50
N LEU A 183 -12.67 -20.31 23.79
CA LEU A 183 -12.42 -19.01 23.19
C LEU A 183 -12.38 -17.90 24.26
N THR A 184 -11.30 -17.11 24.26
CA THR A 184 -11.22 -15.85 25.00
C THR A 184 -11.19 -14.67 24.03
N SER A 185 -11.90 -13.59 24.37
CA SER A 185 -11.99 -12.38 23.56
C SER A 185 -11.57 -11.16 24.37
N GLY A 186 -11.12 -10.11 23.68
CA GLY A 186 -10.70 -8.87 24.34
C GLY A 186 -9.36 -8.99 25.08
N ASN A 187 -8.55 -9.98 24.71
CA ASN A 187 -7.23 -10.19 25.26
C ASN A 187 -6.31 -9.01 24.91
N LYS A 188 -5.27 -8.81 25.73
CA LYS A 188 -4.28 -7.74 25.57
C LYS A 188 -2.88 -8.25 25.83
N VAL A 189 -1.91 -7.68 25.12
CA VAL A 189 -0.48 -7.86 25.37
C VAL A 189 0.21 -6.49 25.41
N SER A 190 1.37 -6.41 26.07
CA SER A 190 2.14 -5.16 26.17
C SER A 190 2.58 -4.67 24.78
N THR A 191 3.00 -3.42 24.69
CA THR A 191 3.52 -2.83 23.44
C THR A 191 4.86 -3.43 23.00
N SER A 192 5.54 -4.15 23.87
CA SER A 192 6.76 -4.92 23.57
C SER A 192 6.47 -6.33 23.05
N ASP A 193 5.22 -6.79 23.11
CA ASP A 193 4.80 -8.09 22.59
C ASP A 193 4.18 -7.90 21.20
N HIS A 194 4.91 -8.38 20.20
CA HIS A 194 4.55 -8.28 18.79
C HIS A 194 3.87 -9.54 18.25
N THR A 195 3.36 -10.43 19.12
CA THR A 195 2.69 -11.68 18.69
C THR A 195 1.47 -11.41 17.80
N TYR A 196 0.80 -10.27 17.99
CA TYR A 196 -0.40 -9.87 17.25
C TYR A 196 -0.19 -8.65 16.33
N ASP A 197 1.06 -8.37 15.99
CA ASP A 197 1.49 -7.25 15.16
C ASP A 197 1.80 -7.75 13.74
N TYR A 198 0.88 -7.51 12.80
CA TYR A 198 1.00 -7.99 11.42
C TYR A 198 2.26 -7.46 10.70
N PRO A 199 2.57 -6.15 10.72
CA PRO A 199 3.81 -5.60 10.15
C PRO A 199 5.06 -6.26 10.74
N TYR A 200 5.12 -6.40 12.07
CA TYR A 200 6.26 -7.05 12.70
C TYR A 200 6.40 -8.51 12.28
N GLN A 201 5.30 -9.27 12.22
CA GLN A 201 5.34 -10.66 11.78
C GLN A 201 5.72 -10.79 10.30
N MET A 202 5.31 -9.85 9.45
CA MET A 202 5.76 -9.78 8.05
C MET A 202 7.25 -9.50 7.96
N LYS A 203 7.78 -8.55 8.75
CA LYS A 203 9.20 -8.24 8.83
C LYS A 203 10.03 -9.48 9.22
N LEU A 204 9.58 -10.24 10.21
CA LEU A 204 10.24 -11.50 10.59
C LEU A 204 10.27 -12.51 9.44
N VAL A 205 9.19 -12.63 8.65
CA VAL A 205 9.21 -13.50 7.45
C VAL A 205 10.18 -12.96 6.41
N ALA A 206 10.27 -11.64 6.23
CA ALA A 206 11.20 -11.05 5.28
C ALA A 206 12.66 -11.35 5.64
N GLU A 207 13.01 -11.19 6.92
CA GLU A 207 14.32 -11.53 7.48
C GLU A 207 14.62 -13.03 7.36
N GLU A 208 13.68 -13.88 7.77
CA GLU A 208 13.77 -15.35 7.65
C GLU A 208 14.02 -15.80 6.22
N MET A 209 13.31 -15.20 5.26
CA MET A 209 13.32 -15.60 3.86
C MET A 209 14.38 -14.87 3.03
N GLY A 210 15.07 -13.86 3.59
CA GLY A 210 16.03 -13.02 2.87
C GLY A 210 15.40 -12.27 1.69
N VAL A 211 14.26 -11.60 1.92
CA VAL A 211 13.59 -10.74 0.93
C VAL A 211 13.49 -9.30 1.45
N PRO A 212 13.42 -8.29 0.57
CA PRO A 212 13.21 -6.92 1.01
C PRO A 212 11.89 -6.76 1.79
N TYR A 213 11.94 -5.95 2.85
CA TYR A 213 10.78 -5.49 3.61
C TYR A 213 10.72 -3.96 3.55
N LEU A 214 9.61 -3.41 3.06
CA LEU A 214 9.35 -1.98 3.06
C LEU A 214 8.29 -1.65 4.11
N ASP A 215 8.66 -0.83 5.09
CA ASP A 215 7.79 -0.51 6.23
C ASP A 215 6.81 0.63 5.94
N MET A 216 5.86 0.36 5.04
CA MET A 216 4.83 1.30 4.63
C MET A 216 3.85 1.63 5.78
N THR A 217 3.63 0.71 6.74
CA THR A 217 2.84 1.01 7.94
C THR A 217 3.47 2.13 8.76
N THR A 218 4.77 2.05 9.08
CA THR A 218 5.46 3.12 9.81
C THR A 218 5.49 4.42 9.01
N ALA A 219 5.85 4.35 7.73
CA ALA A 219 5.94 5.52 6.87
C ALA A 219 4.59 6.26 6.73
N THR A 220 3.48 5.52 6.59
CA THR A 220 2.14 6.12 6.54
C THR A 220 1.69 6.69 7.88
N ALA A 221 2.04 6.05 9.00
CA ALA A 221 1.74 6.59 10.31
C ALA A 221 2.45 7.94 10.52
N GLU A 222 3.74 8.02 10.21
CA GLU A 222 4.53 9.25 10.33
C GLU A 222 3.97 10.36 9.45
N LEU A 223 3.70 10.06 8.17
CA LEU A 223 3.08 11.00 7.24
C LEU A 223 1.72 11.52 7.77
N PHE A 224 0.90 10.65 8.35
CA PHE A 224 -0.39 11.05 8.90
C PHE A 224 -0.25 11.99 10.10
N ILE A 225 0.72 11.72 10.98
CA ILE A 225 0.97 12.56 12.15
C ILE A 225 1.56 13.91 11.73
N GLU A 226 2.51 13.93 10.81
CA GLU A 226 3.10 15.17 10.28
C GLU A 226 2.06 16.05 9.58
N THR A 227 1.17 15.42 8.79
CA THR A 227 0.16 16.14 8.01
C THR A 227 -1.04 16.60 8.86
N GLY A 228 -1.38 15.86 9.90
CA GLY A 228 -2.50 16.15 10.80
C GLY A 228 -3.85 15.62 10.31
N GLU A 229 -4.71 15.26 11.28
CA GLU A 229 -5.96 14.52 11.06
C GLU A 229 -6.93 15.18 10.07
N THR A 230 -7.11 16.51 10.14
CA THR A 230 -8.05 17.24 9.29
C THR A 230 -7.69 17.05 7.81
N THR A 231 -6.42 17.23 7.46
CA THR A 231 -5.95 17.10 6.08
C THR A 231 -5.97 15.64 5.64
N VAL A 232 -5.46 14.73 6.48
CA VAL A 232 -5.46 13.28 6.20
C VAL A 232 -6.87 12.76 5.96
N THR A 233 -7.88 13.26 6.69
CA THR A 233 -9.28 12.84 6.49
C THR A 233 -9.77 13.12 5.07
N THR A 234 -9.26 14.16 4.39
CA THR A 234 -9.61 14.48 3.01
C THR A 234 -9.02 13.50 1.98
N TRP A 235 -8.11 12.61 2.40
CA TRP A 235 -7.47 11.61 1.54
C TRP A 235 -8.24 10.28 1.49
N PHE A 236 -9.26 10.13 2.33
CA PHE A 236 -10.07 8.92 2.43
C PHE A 236 -11.45 9.12 1.80
N ALA A 237 -12.06 8.01 1.40
CA ALA A 237 -13.45 8.01 0.98
C ALA A 237 -14.37 8.49 2.13
N ALA A 238 -15.48 9.15 1.79
CA ALA A 238 -16.37 9.73 2.79
C ALA A 238 -16.89 8.67 3.78
N LYS A 239 -16.80 8.97 5.08
CA LYS A 239 -17.17 8.06 6.19
C LYS A 239 -16.41 6.73 6.19
N ASP A 240 -15.20 6.71 5.63
CA ASP A 240 -14.30 5.56 5.60
C ASP A 240 -12.97 5.92 6.30
N ASP A 241 -12.40 4.98 7.05
CA ASP A 241 -11.12 5.14 7.74
C ASP A 241 -10.00 4.27 7.14
N THR A 242 -10.33 3.47 6.12
CA THR A 242 -9.42 2.48 5.50
C THR A 242 -9.18 2.78 4.03
N HIS A 243 -10.24 3.13 3.28
CA HIS A 243 -10.12 3.26 1.83
C HIS A 243 -9.80 4.70 1.43
N THR A 244 -8.71 4.86 0.69
CA THR A 244 -8.29 6.13 0.09
C THR A 244 -9.19 6.51 -1.07
N ASN A 245 -9.36 7.82 -1.28
CA ASN A 245 -9.86 8.37 -2.54
C ASN A 245 -8.68 8.57 -3.52
N ALA A 246 -8.91 9.21 -4.67
CA ALA A 246 -7.87 9.45 -5.67
C ALA A 246 -6.64 10.19 -5.13
N THR A 247 -6.85 11.23 -4.31
CA THR A 247 -5.77 12.00 -3.66
C THR A 247 -4.96 11.13 -2.73
N GLY A 248 -5.61 10.42 -1.81
CA GLY A 248 -4.92 9.54 -0.88
C GLY A 248 -4.16 8.43 -1.58
N ALA A 249 -4.76 7.82 -2.60
CA ALA A 249 -4.12 6.74 -3.35
C ALA A 249 -2.83 7.20 -4.04
N LYS A 250 -2.81 8.42 -4.61
CA LYS A 250 -1.62 9.01 -5.21
C LYS A 250 -0.51 9.24 -4.18
N ILE A 251 -0.87 9.77 -3.01
CA ILE A 251 0.07 10.02 -1.90
C ILE A 251 0.66 8.69 -1.40
N MET A 252 -0.17 7.68 -1.19
CA MET A 252 0.30 6.34 -0.79
C MET A 252 1.18 5.70 -1.87
N ALA A 253 0.83 5.87 -3.15
CA ALA A 253 1.61 5.31 -4.24
C ALA A 253 2.99 5.97 -4.38
N GLU A 254 3.08 7.28 -4.17
CA GLU A 254 4.36 7.98 -4.14
C GLU A 254 5.22 7.51 -2.97
N LEU A 255 4.62 7.38 -1.78
CA LEU A 255 5.34 6.89 -0.60
C LEU A 255 5.86 5.47 -0.83
N GLY A 256 5.06 4.59 -1.44
CA GLY A 256 5.49 3.26 -1.85
C GLY A 256 6.65 3.28 -2.86
N ALA A 257 6.57 4.14 -3.88
CA ALA A 257 7.65 4.32 -4.86
C ALA A 257 8.93 4.88 -4.21
N ARG A 258 8.80 5.81 -3.25
CA ARG A 258 9.92 6.34 -2.46
C ARG A 258 10.62 5.26 -1.66
N LEU A 259 9.87 4.42 -0.96
CA LEU A 259 10.42 3.29 -0.20
C LEU A 259 11.15 2.28 -1.10
N LEU A 260 10.60 1.97 -2.28
CA LEU A 260 11.27 1.12 -3.27
C LEU A 260 12.62 1.72 -3.70
N ARG A 261 12.61 3.02 -4.04
CA ARG A 261 13.82 3.73 -4.47
C ARG A 261 14.89 3.80 -3.38
N GLU A 262 14.50 4.12 -2.15
CA GLU A 262 15.41 4.17 -0.98
C GLU A 262 16.00 2.80 -0.65
N ALA A 263 15.26 1.71 -0.91
CA ALA A 263 15.76 0.35 -0.81
C ALA A 263 16.65 -0.07 -2.00
N GLY A 264 16.90 0.80 -2.97
CA GLY A 264 17.67 0.49 -4.19
C GLY A 264 16.93 -0.41 -5.18
N ILE A 265 15.61 -0.59 -5.02
CA ILE A 265 14.79 -1.47 -5.85
C ILE A 265 14.22 -0.65 -7.00
N MET A 266 14.67 -0.93 -8.23
CA MET A 266 14.25 -0.21 -9.44
C MET A 266 14.47 1.31 -9.33
N ALA A 267 15.49 1.74 -8.57
CA ALA A 267 15.70 3.15 -8.23
C ALA A 267 15.85 4.06 -9.46
N ASP A 268 16.57 3.59 -10.49
CA ASP A 268 16.79 4.33 -11.75
C ASP A 268 15.52 4.45 -12.59
N SER A 269 14.54 3.58 -12.37
CA SER A 269 13.26 3.57 -13.08
C SER A 269 12.15 4.32 -12.32
N ILE A 270 12.45 4.91 -11.15
CA ILE A 270 11.48 5.62 -10.31
C ILE A 270 11.65 7.13 -10.42
N VAL A 271 10.60 7.81 -10.90
CA VAL A 271 10.53 9.26 -11.03
C VAL A 271 9.52 9.80 -10.04
N LEU A 272 10.02 10.44 -8.99
CA LEU A 272 9.21 11.14 -8.00
C LEU A 272 9.05 12.61 -8.39
N PRO A 273 7.97 13.28 -7.94
CA PRO A 273 7.73 14.67 -8.29
C PRO A 273 8.95 15.57 -8.03
N GLY A 274 9.64 15.45 -6.89
CA GLY A 274 10.83 16.26 -6.58
C GLY A 274 12.07 16.07 -7.47
N ASP A 275 12.08 15.10 -8.41
CA ASP A 275 13.23 14.88 -9.30
C ASP A 275 13.23 15.80 -10.53
N GLN A 276 12.11 16.47 -10.80
CA GLN A 276 12.04 17.46 -11.87
C GLN A 276 12.49 18.82 -11.33
N PRO A 277 13.40 19.54 -12.00
CA PRO A 277 13.91 20.86 -11.55
C PRO A 277 12.82 21.92 -11.30
N ASN A 278 11.60 21.69 -11.80
CA ASN A 278 10.45 22.60 -11.72
C ASN A 278 9.20 21.96 -11.09
N ALA A 279 9.31 20.81 -10.44
CA ALA A 279 8.15 20.23 -9.76
C ALA A 279 7.90 20.93 -8.44
N LEU A 280 6.70 21.50 -8.32
CA LEU A 280 6.20 22.00 -7.04
C LEU A 280 6.19 20.86 -6.01
N PRO A 281 6.60 21.11 -4.76
CA PRO A 281 6.33 20.21 -3.65
C PRO A 281 4.84 19.90 -3.64
N ILE A 282 4.47 18.63 -3.42
CA ILE A 282 3.10 18.14 -3.61
C ILE A 282 2.09 18.80 -2.67
N ILE A 283 2.56 19.43 -1.60
CA ILE A 283 1.74 20.31 -0.75
C ILE A 283 1.04 21.39 -1.60
N ASN A 284 1.62 21.81 -2.73
CA ASN A 284 1.08 22.83 -3.63
C ASN A 284 0.43 22.25 -4.92
N ALA A 285 0.54 20.95 -5.19
CA ALA A 285 0.00 20.34 -6.41
C ALA A 285 -1.49 19.96 -6.32
N PHE A 286 -2.13 20.17 -5.17
CA PHE A 286 -3.56 19.90 -4.94
C PHE A 286 -4.47 21.13 -5.15
N GLU A 287 -3.92 22.22 -5.68
CA GLU A 287 -4.62 23.45 -5.99
C GLU A 287 -5.43 23.40 -7.31
N ALA A 288 -6.14 22.30 -7.60
CA ALA A 288 -6.95 22.18 -8.81
C ALA A 288 -8.15 23.17 -8.89
N GLU A 289 -8.30 24.06 -7.90
CA GLU A 289 -9.29 25.14 -7.89
C GLU A 289 -8.71 26.52 -7.54
N THR A 290 -7.40 26.64 -7.33
CA THR A 290 -6.78 27.94 -7.01
C THR A 290 -6.67 28.79 -8.28
N ARG A 291 -7.19 30.02 -8.21
CA ARG A 291 -7.11 30.98 -9.31
C ARG A 291 -6.04 32.02 -9.00
N TYR A 292 -5.14 32.20 -9.95
CA TYR A 292 -4.05 33.16 -9.88
C TYR A 292 -4.41 34.41 -10.69
N PHE A 293 -4.21 35.59 -10.12
CA PHE A 293 -4.48 36.87 -10.75
C PHE A 293 -3.24 37.77 -10.73
N ASP A 294 -2.84 38.32 -11.88
CA ASP A 294 -1.77 39.32 -11.93
C ASP A 294 -2.13 40.57 -11.10
N LEU A 295 -1.17 41.47 -10.91
CA LEU A 295 -1.40 42.72 -10.15
C LEU A 295 -2.47 43.64 -10.79
N ASN A 296 -2.86 43.37 -12.04
CA ASN A 296 -3.92 44.08 -12.75
C ASN A 296 -5.28 43.34 -12.68
N GLY A 297 -5.36 42.23 -11.94
CA GLY A 297 -6.58 41.45 -11.75
C GLY A 297 -6.95 40.51 -12.90
N ARG A 298 -6.01 40.17 -13.80
CA ARG A 298 -6.24 39.21 -14.88
C ARG A 298 -5.90 37.80 -14.43
N GLN A 299 -6.78 36.84 -14.72
CA GLN A 299 -6.51 35.44 -14.42
C GLN A 299 -5.36 34.91 -15.30
N VAL A 300 -4.37 34.27 -14.69
CA VAL A 300 -3.18 33.73 -15.36
C VAL A 300 -2.85 32.32 -14.89
N SER A 301 -1.97 31.63 -15.62
CA SER A 301 -1.27 30.43 -15.12
C SER A 301 0.05 30.88 -14.48
N PRO A 302 0.34 30.52 -13.22
CA PRO A 302 1.55 30.98 -12.54
C PRO A 302 2.80 30.26 -13.07
N ASP A 303 3.94 30.95 -13.02
CA ASP A 303 5.27 30.37 -13.15
C ASP A 303 6.06 30.58 -11.85
N ALA A 304 7.32 30.13 -11.83
CA ALA A 304 8.18 30.20 -10.64
C ALA A 304 8.48 31.64 -10.15
N ASN A 305 8.19 32.67 -10.94
CA ASN A 305 8.46 34.07 -10.63
C ASN A 305 7.17 34.90 -10.51
N PHE A 306 6.01 34.25 -10.37
CA PHE A 306 4.73 34.93 -10.36
C PHE A 306 4.55 35.82 -9.11
N GLN A 307 4.37 37.12 -9.33
CA GLN A 307 3.91 38.09 -8.33
C GLN A 307 2.45 38.46 -8.59
N GLY A 308 1.57 38.21 -7.63
CA GLY A 308 0.14 38.41 -7.82
C GLY A 308 -0.73 37.86 -6.70
N ILE A 309 -2.04 37.92 -6.92
CA ILE A 309 -3.07 37.51 -5.94
C ILE A 309 -3.45 36.06 -6.20
N LEU A 310 -3.32 35.25 -5.16
CA LEU A 310 -3.86 33.90 -5.09
C LEU A 310 -5.23 33.94 -4.38
N ILE A 311 -6.24 33.29 -4.95
CA ILE A 311 -7.52 33.05 -4.29
C ILE A 311 -7.66 31.55 -4.04
N ASP A 312 -7.67 31.16 -2.77
CA ASP A 312 -7.77 29.76 -2.36
C ASP A 312 -9.22 29.22 -2.50
N GLN A 313 -9.38 27.91 -2.23
CA GLN A 313 -10.67 27.21 -2.30
C GLN A 313 -11.75 27.76 -1.35
N LYS A 314 -11.37 28.57 -0.35
CA LYS A 314 -12.27 29.21 0.61
C LYS A 314 -12.58 30.67 0.22
N GLY A 315 -12.05 31.15 -0.91
CA GLY A 315 -12.18 32.53 -1.36
C GLY A 315 -11.26 33.51 -0.64
N GLN A 316 -10.28 33.03 0.11
CA GLN A 316 -9.31 33.86 0.82
C GLN A 316 -8.26 34.39 -0.15
N LYS A 317 -8.00 35.71 -0.10
CA LYS A 317 -6.98 36.37 -0.91
C LYS A 317 -5.63 36.32 -0.21
N ILE A 318 -4.62 35.81 -0.89
CA ILE A 318 -3.24 35.74 -0.42
C ILE A 318 -2.36 36.51 -1.40
N MET A 319 -1.52 37.40 -0.88
CA MET A 319 -0.65 38.26 -1.68
C MET A 319 0.74 37.62 -1.81
N LEU A 320 1.12 37.21 -3.03
CA LEU A 320 2.43 36.62 -3.31
C LEU A 320 3.41 37.73 -3.68
N LYS A 321 4.53 37.82 -2.95
CA LYS A 321 5.59 38.82 -3.12
C LYS A 321 6.83 38.19 -3.73
#